data_AF-A0A0C1MPP5-F1
#
_entry.id   AF-A0A0C1MPP5-F1
#
_cell.length_a   1.000
_cell.length_b   1.000
_cell.length_c   1.000
_cell.angle_alpha   90.00
_cell.angle_beta   90.00
_cell.angle_gamma   90.00
#
_symmetry.space_group_name_H-M   'P 1'
#
loop_
_entity.id
_entity.type
_entity.pdbx_description
1 polymer ?
#
loop_
_entity_poly.entity_id
_entity_poly.type
_entity_poly.pdbx_seq_one_letter_code
_entity_poly.pdbx_strand_id
1 'polypeptide(L)'
;MKYALFLIVLSSFAHAHQDTVLKLNGNKLVGLPNQYLPASFDESTNILKIKNRQLIFAKCFVEKEEFDIEHGIYASWYHRTPYNDLANYIGFKTKKSRFGLVINLDTLEPIPFSFGYGQTEAEIECLSQFKYKKI
;
A
#
# COMPACT_ATOMS: atom_id res chain seq x y z
N MET A 1 -12.35 -34.40 -23.63
CA MET A 1 -11.79 -33.23 -24.35
C MET A 1 -12.66 -31.97 -24.29
N LYS A 2 -13.98 -32.03 -24.52
CA LYS A 2 -14.87 -30.84 -24.46
C LYS A 2 -14.86 -30.09 -23.11
N TYR A 3 -14.84 -30.81 -21.99
CA TYR A 3 -14.83 -30.21 -20.65
C TYR A 3 -13.49 -29.57 -20.25
N ALA A 4 -12.37 -30.03 -20.83
CA ALA A 4 -11.06 -29.49 -20.54
C ALA A 4 -10.90 -28.06 -21.09
N LEU A 5 -11.47 -27.79 -22.27
CA LEU A 5 -11.47 -26.46 -22.87
C LEU A 5 -12.28 -25.46 -22.03
N PHE A 6 -13.40 -25.92 -21.45
CA PHE A 6 -14.24 -25.10 -20.57
C PHE A 6 -13.52 -24.71 -19.26
N LEU A 7 -12.76 -25.65 -18.68
CA LEU A 7 -11.96 -25.39 -17.47
C LEU A 7 -10.80 -24.41 -17.71
N ILE A 8 -10.16 -24.45 -18.89
CA ILE A 8 -9.07 -23.52 -19.25
C ILE A 8 -9.59 -22.08 -19.45
N VAL A 9 -10.79 -21.92 -20.01
CA VAL A 9 -11.43 -20.61 -20.17
C VAL A 9 -11.87 -20.05 -18.80
N LEU A 10 -12.33 -20.90 -17.88
CA LEU A 10 -12.71 -20.46 -16.54
C LEU A 10 -11.51 -20.01 -15.68
N SER A 11 -10.35 -20.67 -15.81
CA SER A 11 -9.16 -20.31 -15.03
C SER A 11 -8.51 -19.00 -15.47
N SER A 12 -8.72 -18.55 -16.71
CA SER A 12 -8.17 -17.28 -17.22
C SER A 12 -8.92 -16.04 -16.71
N PHE A 13 -10.11 -16.21 -16.14
CA PHE A 13 -10.82 -15.14 -15.42
C PHE A 13 -10.45 -15.05 -13.93
N ALA A 14 -9.65 -15.99 -13.41
CA ALA A 14 -9.15 -15.91 -12.06
C ALA A 14 -8.17 -14.73 -11.96
N HIS A 15 -8.64 -13.61 -11.42
CA HIS A 15 -7.79 -12.49 -11.06
C HIS A 15 -6.94 -12.91 -9.87
N ALA A 16 -5.73 -13.38 -10.13
CA ALA A 16 -4.73 -13.51 -9.08
C ALA A 16 -4.46 -12.13 -8.49
N HIS A 17 -4.39 -12.04 -7.16
CA HIS A 17 -4.02 -10.81 -6.46
C HIS A 17 -2.72 -10.27 -7.04
N GLN A 18 -2.76 -9.08 -7.61
CA GLN A 18 -1.60 -8.48 -8.26
C GLN A 18 -1.31 -7.11 -7.66
N ASP A 19 -0.26 -7.07 -6.85
CA ASP A 19 0.40 -5.83 -6.48
C ASP A 19 1.04 -5.21 -7.72
N THR A 20 0.80 -3.92 -7.92
CA THR A 20 1.48 -3.13 -8.93
C THR A 20 2.61 -2.36 -8.27
N VAL A 21 3.84 -2.59 -8.70
CA VAL A 21 4.99 -1.77 -8.28
C VAL A 21 4.83 -0.37 -8.86
N LEU A 22 4.91 0.64 -7.99
CA LEU A 22 4.82 2.04 -8.36
C LEU A 22 6.22 2.60 -8.60
N LYS A 23 6.32 3.58 -9.51
CA LYS A 23 7.55 4.32 -9.75
C LYS A 23 7.52 5.65 -9.03
N LEU A 24 8.60 5.98 -8.34
CA LEU A 24 8.82 7.29 -7.75
C LEU A 24 9.67 8.14 -8.71
N ASN A 25 9.10 9.20 -9.29
CA ASN A 25 9.79 10.13 -10.18
C ASN A 25 9.87 11.51 -9.52
N GLY A 26 11.03 11.85 -8.96
CA GLY A 26 11.11 12.89 -7.93
C GLY A 26 10.19 12.51 -6.77
N ASN A 27 9.30 13.39 -6.34
CA ASN A 27 8.30 13.04 -5.31
C ASN A 27 7.02 12.42 -5.91
N LYS A 28 6.86 12.34 -7.23
CA LYS A 28 5.60 11.91 -7.85
C LYS A 28 5.50 10.39 -7.89
N LEU A 29 4.38 9.84 -7.40
CA LEU A 29 4.05 8.44 -7.57
C LEU A 29 3.38 8.20 -8.93
N VAL A 30 3.92 7.28 -9.71
CA VAL A 30 3.46 6.92 -11.06
C VAL A 30 3.03 5.45 -11.09
N GLY A 31 1.86 5.19 -11.68
CA GLY A 31 1.29 3.84 -11.82
C GLY A 31 -0.03 3.63 -11.08
N LEU A 32 -0.43 4.59 -10.23
CA LEU A 32 -1.74 4.56 -9.58
C LEU A 32 -2.88 4.91 -10.57
N PRO A 33 -4.07 4.32 -10.40
CA PRO A 33 -5.29 4.71 -11.12
C PRO A 33 -5.62 6.20 -10.98
N ASN A 34 -6.30 6.77 -11.98
CA ASN A 34 -6.71 8.18 -12.00
C ASN A 34 -7.48 8.61 -10.74
N GLN A 35 -8.25 7.70 -10.15
CA GLN A 35 -8.99 7.97 -8.91
C GLN A 35 -8.10 8.11 -7.65
N TYR A 36 -6.78 7.95 -7.73
CA TYR A 36 -5.87 8.23 -6.60
C TYR A 36 -4.90 9.35 -6.94
N LEU A 37 -5.05 9.99 -8.10
CA LEU A 37 -4.21 11.11 -8.52
C LEU A 37 -4.80 12.46 -8.08
N PRO A 38 -3.95 13.47 -7.79
CA PRO A 38 -2.49 13.41 -7.76
C PRO A 38 -1.95 12.57 -6.59
N ALA A 39 -0.79 11.93 -6.78
CA ALA A 39 -0.14 11.11 -5.77
C ALA A 39 1.36 11.40 -5.68
N SER A 40 1.88 11.53 -4.47
CA SER A 40 3.30 11.82 -4.21
C SER A 40 3.79 11.24 -2.90
N PHE A 41 5.06 10.87 -2.85
CA PHE A 41 5.77 10.57 -1.62
C PHE A 41 7.05 11.41 -1.58
N ASP A 42 7.22 12.16 -0.50
CA ASP A 42 8.42 12.95 -0.25
C ASP A 42 9.21 12.29 0.88
N GLU A 43 10.34 11.70 0.52
CA GLU A 43 11.20 10.95 1.45
C GLU A 43 11.87 11.87 2.49
N SER A 44 12.22 13.09 2.11
CA SER A 44 12.87 14.05 3.00
C SER A 44 11.96 14.49 4.15
N THR A 45 10.66 14.57 3.87
CA THR A 45 9.64 14.96 4.86
C THR A 45 8.83 13.78 5.38
N ASN A 46 8.98 12.59 4.80
CA ASN A 46 8.20 11.39 5.05
C ASN A 46 6.68 11.64 4.97
N ILE A 47 6.27 12.33 3.89
CA ILE A 47 4.86 12.68 3.64
C ILE A 47 4.37 11.96 2.40
N LEU A 48 3.34 11.13 2.58
CA LEU A 48 2.54 10.57 1.49
C LEU A 48 1.34 11.48 1.24
N LYS A 49 1.09 11.82 -0.02
CA LYS A 49 -0.13 12.52 -0.45
C LYS A 49 -0.83 11.69 -1.51
N ILE A 50 -2.13 11.53 -1.34
CA ILE A 50 -3.03 10.86 -2.28
C ILE A 50 -4.27 11.75 -2.40
N LYS A 51 -4.56 12.22 -3.63
CA LYS A 51 -5.61 13.22 -3.89
C LYS A 51 -5.49 14.45 -2.98
N ASN A 52 -6.53 14.67 -2.17
CA ASN A 52 -6.70 15.77 -1.24
C ASN A 52 -6.48 15.31 0.22
N ARG A 53 -5.64 14.29 0.41
CA ARG A 53 -5.26 13.77 1.72
C ARG A 53 -3.75 13.66 1.81
N GLN A 54 -3.25 13.85 3.01
CA GLN A 54 -1.86 13.59 3.34
C GLN A 54 -1.72 12.78 4.62
N LEU A 55 -0.68 11.96 4.65
CA LEU A 55 -0.21 11.18 5.77
C LEU A 55 1.23 11.57 6.07
N ILE A 56 1.49 11.95 7.31
CA ILE A 56 2.83 12.20 7.83
C ILE A 56 3.22 10.96 8.64
N PHE A 57 4.31 10.32 8.22
CA PHE A 57 4.76 9.09 8.85
C PHE A 57 5.26 9.36 10.26
N ALA A 58 5.00 8.42 11.18
CA ALA A 58 5.44 8.58 12.56
C ALA A 58 6.98 8.48 12.67
N LYS A 59 7.56 9.28 13.55
CA LYS A 59 9.00 9.30 13.83
C LYS A 59 9.52 7.92 14.24
N CYS A 60 8.78 7.23 15.10
CA CYS A 60 9.10 5.86 15.55
C CYS A 60 9.20 4.85 14.40
N PHE A 61 8.50 5.06 13.29
CA PHE A 61 8.58 4.21 12.11
C PHE A 61 9.83 4.59 11.31
N VAL A 62 9.95 5.87 10.94
CA VAL A 62 11.04 6.37 10.08
C VAL A 62 12.44 6.16 10.70
N GLU A 63 12.56 6.24 12.02
CA GLU A 63 13.84 6.01 12.71
C GLU A 63 14.23 4.53 12.83
N LYS A 64 13.26 3.63 12.78
CA LYS A 64 13.48 2.18 12.97
C LYS A 64 13.48 1.41 11.65
N GLU A 65 12.73 1.89 10.68
CA GLU A 65 12.53 1.25 9.39
C GLU A 65 13.24 2.02 8.30
N GLU A 66 13.98 1.30 7.45
CA GLU A 66 14.62 1.88 6.27
C GLU A 66 13.82 1.45 5.04
N PHE A 67 13.29 2.42 4.29
CA PHE A 67 12.53 2.13 3.07
C PHE A 67 13.43 1.51 2.00
N ASP A 68 12.90 0.52 1.29
CA ASP A 68 13.47 0.05 0.03
C ASP A 68 12.84 0.85 -1.12
N ILE A 69 13.31 2.07 -1.40
CA ILE A 69 12.63 2.96 -2.34
C ILE A 69 12.62 2.42 -3.78
N GLU A 70 13.67 1.72 -4.19
CA GLU A 70 13.84 1.23 -5.56
C GLU A 70 12.79 0.17 -5.94
N HIS A 71 12.39 -0.68 -4.98
CA HIS A 71 11.48 -1.80 -5.21
C HIS A 71 10.28 -1.87 -4.24
N GLY A 72 10.15 -0.89 -3.36
CA GLY A 72 9.36 -1.02 -2.15
C GLY A 72 8.03 -0.31 -2.15
N ILE A 73 7.72 0.52 -3.13
CA ILE A 73 6.37 1.11 -3.21
C ILE A 73 5.53 0.28 -4.16
N TYR A 74 4.44 -0.27 -3.65
CA TYR A 74 3.50 -1.08 -4.41
C TYR A 74 2.07 -0.75 -4.01
N ALA A 75 1.10 -1.09 -4.84
CA ALA A 75 -0.30 -0.85 -4.54
C ALA A 75 -1.22 -1.90 -5.18
N SER A 76 -2.36 -2.13 -4.54
CA SER A 76 -3.43 -2.98 -5.04
C SER A 76 -4.77 -2.25 -4.89
N TRP A 77 -5.59 -2.32 -5.94
CA TRP A 77 -6.85 -1.57 -6.03
C TRP A 77 -7.99 -2.38 -6.66
N TYR A 78 -7.91 -3.71 -6.57
CA TYR A 78 -8.90 -4.64 -7.11
C TYR A 78 -9.80 -5.23 -6.03
N HIS A 79 -9.78 -4.67 -4.82
CA HIS A 79 -10.54 -5.18 -3.71
C HIS A 79 -11.95 -4.61 -3.69
N ARG A 80 -12.95 -5.50 -3.69
CA ARG A 80 -14.37 -5.15 -3.60
C ARG A 80 -14.91 -5.68 -2.29
N THR A 81 -15.17 -4.82 -1.32
CA THR A 81 -15.96 -5.19 -0.15
C THR A 81 -17.41 -5.48 -0.58
N PRO A 82 -18.08 -6.53 -0.09
CA PRO A 82 -17.65 -7.44 0.99
C PRO A 82 -16.89 -8.69 0.52
N TYR A 83 -16.58 -8.81 -0.76
CA TYR A 83 -15.99 -10.02 -1.34
C TYR A 83 -14.52 -10.23 -0.97
N ASN A 84 -13.78 -9.15 -0.67
CA ASN A 84 -12.40 -9.19 -0.20
C ASN A 84 -12.30 -8.45 1.13
N ASP A 85 -11.69 -9.07 2.15
CA ASP A 85 -11.50 -8.49 3.50
C ASP A 85 -10.44 -7.37 3.55
N LEU A 86 -9.72 -7.15 2.45
CA LEU A 86 -8.63 -6.18 2.38
C LEU A 86 -9.07 -4.93 1.63
N ALA A 87 -8.83 -3.73 2.18
CA ALA A 87 -9.09 -2.48 1.49
C ALA A 87 -8.14 -2.29 0.28
N ASN A 88 -8.42 -1.33 -0.59
CA ASN A 88 -7.42 -0.86 -1.54
C ASN A 88 -6.25 -0.25 -0.76
N TYR A 89 -5.01 -0.58 -1.13
CA TYR A 89 -3.86 -0.18 -0.34
C TYR A 89 -2.65 0.22 -1.18
N ILE A 90 -1.77 0.98 -0.54
CA ILE A 90 -0.39 1.22 -0.93
C ILE A 90 0.52 0.67 0.16
N GLY A 91 1.52 -0.10 -0.23
CA GLY A 91 2.52 -0.70 0.64
C GLY A 91 3.89 -0.06 0.43
N PHE A 92 4.65 0.02 1.53
CA PHE A 92 6.03 0.49 1.59
C PHE A 92 6.87 -0.61 2.19
N LYS A 93 7.65 -1.30 1.36
CA LYS A 93 8.64 -2.26 1.83
C LYS A 93 9.71 -1.55 2.63
N THR A 94 10.19 -2.25 3.64
CA THR A 94 11.36 -1.86 4.40
C THR A 94 12.44 -2.91 4.18
N LYS A 95 13.70 -2.57 4.44
CA LYS A 95 14.79 -3.57 4.38
C LYS A 95 14.58 -4.75 5.32
N LYS A 96 13.77 -4.57 6.38
CA LYS A 96 13.47 -5.60 7.38
C LYS A 96 12.26 -6.45 7.03
N SER A 97 11.33 -5.93 6.22
CA SER A 97 10.07 -6.62 5.90
C SER A 97 9.64 -6.42 4.46
N ARG A 98 9.34 -7.55 3.79
CA ARG A 98 8.84 -7.60 2.42
C ARG A 98 7.50 -6.90 2.24
N PHE A 99 6.66 -6.82 3.27
CA PHE A 99 5.37 -6.12 3.20
C PHE A 99 5.40 -4.78 3.95
N GLY A 100 6.41 -4.56 4.80
CA GLY A 100 6.68 -3.30 5.50
C GLY A 100 5.39 -2.65 6.04
N LEU A 101 5.11 -1.41 5.66
CA LEU A 101 3.91 -0.69 6.06
C LEU A 101 2.84 -0.73 4.96
N VAL A 102 1.62 -1.11 5.32
CA VAL A 102 0.46 -1.08 4.42
C VAL A 102 -0.49 0.04 4.84
N ILE A 103 -0.95 0.84 3.88
CA ILE A 103 -1.79 2.01 4.09
C ILE A 103 -3.01 1.93 3.17
N ASN A 104 -4.20 2.20 3.72
CA ASN A 104 -5.44 2.28 2.97
C ASN A 104 -5.40 3.45 1.96
N LEU A 105 -5.64 3.21 0.67
CA LEU A 105 -5.60 4.24 -0.36
C LEU A 105 -6.76 5.25 -0.25
N ASP A 106 -7.89 4.86 0.33
CA ASP A 106 -9.10 5.68 0.44
C ASP A 106 -9.11 6.56 1.70
N THR A 107 -8.59 6.03 2.82
CA THR A 107 -8.58 6.75 4.12
C THR A 107 -7.21 7.32 4.50
N LEU A 108 -6.13 6.75 3.94
CA LEU A 108 -4.74 6.87 4.38
C LEU A 108 -4.44 6.22 5.73
N GLU A 109 -5.37 5.55 6.39
CA GLU A 109 -5.08 4.88 7.66
C GLU A 109 -4.16 3.66 7.45
N PRO A 110 -3.25 3.35 8.40
CA PRO A 110 -2.39 2.20 8.32
C PRO A 110 -3.23 0.96 8.59
N ILE A 111 -2.94 -0.10 7.86
CA ILE A 111 -3.60 -1.38 8.00
C ILE A 111 -2.61 -2.31 8.70
N PRO A 112 -2.85 -2.70 9.97
CA PRO A 112 -2.09 -3.77 10.59
C PRO A 112 -2.19 -5.01 9.71
N PHE A 113 -1.05 -5.49 9.22
CA PHE A 113 -1.02 -6.58 8.26
C PHE A 113 -0.24 -7.75 8.85
N SER A 114 -0.81 -8.95 8.84
CA SER A 114 -0.25 -10.15 9.50
C SER A 114 1.17 -10.50 9.05
N PHE A 115 1.57 -10.06 7.85
CA PHE A 115 2.92 -10.24 7.31
C PHE A 115 3.70 -8.92 7.16
N GLY A 116 3.20 -7.81 7.72
CA GLY A 116 3.77 -6.46 7.67
C GLY A 116 3.92 -5.83 9.06
N TYR A 117 3.96 -4.50 9.11
CA TYR A 117 4.13 -3.70 10.32
C TYR A 117 2.81 -3.59 11.11
N GLY A 118 2.89 -3.56 12.44
CA GLY A 118 1.72 -3.45 13.32
C GLY A 118 1.31 -4.79 13.96
N GLN A 119 2.26 -5.70 14.16
CA GLN A 119 2.03 -7.00 14.80
C GLN A 119 2.36 -6.99 16.29
N THR A 120 3.30 -6.15 16.71
CA THR A 120 3.66 -6.00 18.12
C THR A 120 2.97 -4.80 18.76
N GLU A 121 2.82 -4.81 20.07
CA GLU A 121 2.24 -3.68 20.82
C GLU A 121 2.99 -2.37 20.54
N ALA A 122 4.32 -2.41 20.47
CA ALA A 122 5.15 -1.24 20.15
C ALA A 122 4.94 -0.72 18.72
N GLU A 123 4.69 -1.61 17.75
CA GLU A 123 4.38 -1.20 16.38
C GLU A 123 2.97 -0.63 16.27
N ILE A 124 1.99 -1.23 16.97
CA ILE A 124 0.61 -0.73 17.05
C ILE A 124 0.59 0.66 17.69
N GLU A 125 1.34 0.84 18.78
CA GLU A 125 1.52 2.15 19.41
C GLU A 125 2.15 3.14 18.42
N CYS A 126 3.17 2.71 17.67
CA CYS A 126 3.80 3.55 16.66
C CYS A 126 2.82 3.96 15.53
N LEU A 127 1.99 3.03 15.05
CA LEU A 127 0.95 3.32 14.04
C LEU A 127 -0.03 4.41 14.50
N SER A 128 -0.34 4.46 15.80
CA SER A 128 -1.22 5.50 16.36
C SER A 128 -0.65 6.92 16.30
N GLN A 129 0.67 7.06 16.10
CA GLN A 129 1.37 8.36 16.06
C GLN A 129 1.42 8.98 14.65
N PHE A 130 1.02 8.24 13.62
CA PHE A 130 0.91 8.75 12.26
C PHE A 130 -0.17 9.83 12.20
N LYS A 131 0.04 10.87 11.38
CA LYS A 131 -0.86 12.03 11.33
C LYS A 131 -1.52 12.16 9.96
N TYR A 132 -2.85 12.20 9.96
CA TYR A 132 -3.67 12.30 8.75
C TYR A 132 -4.32 13.68 8.67
N LYS A 133 -4.33 14.27 7.47
CA LYS A 133 -5.03 15.54 7.21
C LYS A 133 -5.66 15.52 5.83
N LYS A 134 -6.88 16.07 5.74
CA LYS A 134 -7.47 16.49 4.47
C LYS A 134 -6.87 17.86 4.10
N ILE A 135 -6.52 18.04 2.83
CA ILE A 135 -5.89 19.25 2.29
C ILE A 135 -6.76 19.86 1.18
#